data_AF-A0A536NW56-F1
#
_entry.id   AF-A0A536NW56-F1
#
_cell.length_a   1.000
_cell.length_b   1.000
_cell.length_c   1.000
_cell.angle_alpha   90.00
_cell.angle_beta   90.00
_cell.angle_gamma   90.00
#
_symmetry.space_group_name_H-M   'P 1'
#
loop_
_entity.id
_entity.type
_entity.pdbx_description
1 polymer ?
#
loop_
_entity_poly.entity_id
_entity_poly.type
_entity_poly.pdbx_seq_one_letter_code
_entity_poly.pdbx_strand_id
1 'polypeptide(L)'
;MATTPTAGFDVVITDTDRAVTVKSGQRIELVLHAKPGMSDWSGVNVDDYTVLRAVPTGIMAARGVTIAGYEAARPGTATIRATATPNCSPGAACPAFAMIFEVQVTVV
;
A
#
# COMPACT_ATOMS: atom_id res chain seq x y z
N MET A 1 12.27 -1.96 11.15
CA MET A 1 13.25 -2.12 10.05
C MET A 1 13.14 -0.87 9.20
N ALA A 2 14.24 -0.15 8.96
CA ALA A 2 14.21 0.97 8.02
C ALA A 2 14.15 0.39 6.60
N THR A 3 13.01 0.51 5.94
CA THR A 3 12.83 0.12 4.55
C THR A 3 13.38 1.24 3.68
N THR A 4 14.61 1.08 3.19
CA THR A 4 15.15 1.97 2.17
C THR A 4 14.24 1.89 0.93
N PRO A 5 13.75 3.00 0.39
CA PRO A 5 12.98 3.00 -0.84
C PRO A 5 13.77 2.37 -1.98
N THR A 6 13.08 1.65 -2.86
CA THR A 6 13.68 1.20 -4.11
C THR A 6 14.11 2.41 -4.95
N ALA A 7 15.14 2.24 -5.78
CA ALA A 7 15.63 3.29 -6.68
C ALA A 7 14.49 3.92 -7.48
N GLY A 8 14.36 5.26 -7.39
CA GLY A 8 13.29 6.01 -8.02
C GLY A 8 12.09 6.31 -7.12
N PHE A 9 12.12 5.86 -5.86
CA PHE A 9 11.18 6.25 -4.80
C PHE A 9 11.91 7.01 -3.68
N ASP A 10 11.19 7.92 -3.04
CA ASP A 10 11.72 8.79 -1.97
C ASP A 10 11.24 8.35 -0.59
N VAL A 11 10.03 7.78 -0.52
CA VAL A 11 9.34 7.43 0.72
C VAL A 11 8.79 6.01 0.62
N VAL A 12 8.94 5.21 1.68
CA VAL A 12 8.29 3.91 1.80
C VAL A 12 7.14 3.99 2.81
N ILE A 13 5.99 3.45 2.44
CA ILE A 13 4.86 3.22 3.33
C ILE A 13 4.69 1.71 3.50
N THR A 14 4.56 1.28 4.75
CA THR A 14 4.44 -0.13 5.15
C THR A 14 3.07 -0.44 5.74
N ASP A 15 2.81 -1.73 5.96
CA ASP A 15 1.60 -2.24 6.63
C ASP A 15 1.43 -1.79 8.09
N THR A 16 2.43 -1.11 8.66
CA THR A 16 2.37 -0.54 10.01
C THR A 16 2.02 0.95 10.05
N ASP A 17 2.13 1.64 8.92
CA ASP A 17 1.90 3.07 8.83
C ASP A 17 0.40 3.40 8.83
N ARG A 18 0.04 4.50 9.51
CA ARG A 18 -1.35 4.99 9.62
C ARG A 18 -1.52 6.39 9.05
N ALA A 19 -0.47 7.19 9.12
CA ALA A 19 -0.42 8.50 8.49
C ALA A 19 1.02 8.84 8.08
N VAL A 20 1.18 9.49 6.94
CA VAL A 20 2.48 9.92 6.41
C VAL A 20 2.36 11.30 5.78
N THR A 21 3.36 12.15 5.99
CA THR A 21 3.45 13.46 5.33
C THR A 21 4.59 13.42 4.31
N VAL A 22 4.31 13.86 3.09
CA VAL A 22 5.25 13.89 1.96
C VAL A 22 5.23 15.25 1.29
N LYS A 23 6.28 15.59 0.55
CA LYS A 23 6.34 16.80 -0.27
C LYS A 23 5.84 16.52 -1.67
N SER A 24 5.22 17.53 -2.27
CA SER A 24 4.88 17.51 -3.69
C SER A 24 6.09 17.12 -4.57
N GLY A 25 5.87 16.22 -5.52
CA GLY A 25 6.89 15.65 -6.41
C GLY A 25 7.60 14.39 -5.87
N GLN A 26 7.46 14.07 -4.57
CA GLN A 26 8.03 12.82 -4.04
C GLN A 26 7.28 11.60 -4.55
N ARG A 27 8.04 10.52 -4.78
CA ARG A 27 7.51 9.21 -5.12
C ARG A 27 7.45 8.31 -3.90
N ILE A 28 6.32 7.64 -3.75
CA ILE A 28 5.96 6.79 -2.63
C ILE A 28 5.90 5.34 -3.09
N GLU A 29 6.65 4.48 -2.42
CA GLU A 29 6.58 3.03 -2.56
C GLU A 29 5.72 2.48 -1.42
N LEU A 30 4.57 1.92 -1.75
CA LEU A 30 3.76 1.16 -0.80
C LEU A 30 4.24 -0.29 -0.80
N VAL A 31 4.59 -0.82 0.38
CA VAL A 31 5.03 -2.20 0.56
C VAL A 31 4.21 -2.86 1.67
N LEU A 32 3.25 -3.70 1.28
CA LEU A 32 2.39 -4.42 2.22
C LEU A 32 2.79 -5.89 2.31
N HIS A 33 3.09 -6.36 3.52
CA HIS A 33 3.44 -7.75 3.78
C HIS A 33 2.21 -8.55 4.19
N ALA A 34 1.95 -9.65 3.50
CA ALA A 34 0.90 -10.60 3.87
C ALA A 34 1.15 -11.12 5.29
N LYS A 35 0.11 -11.17 6.11
CA LYS A 35 0.21 -11.75 7.46
C LYS A 35 0.08 -13.28 7.39
N PRO A 36 0.73 -14.04 8.30
CA PRO A 36 0.57 -15.48 8.34
C PRO A 36 -0.91 -15.89 8.38
N GLY A 37 -1.31 -16.83 7.51
CA GLY A 37 -2.70 -17.29 7.40
C GLY A 37 -3.62 -16.37 6.60
N MET A 38 -3.13 -15.28 6.03
CA MET A 38 -3.89 -14.34 5.20
C MET A 38 -3.43 -14.38 3.75
N SER A 39 -4.32 -13.99 2.84
CA SER A 39 -3.99 -13.74 1.44
C SER A 39 -2.99 -12.60 1.30
N ASP A 40 -2.42 -12.47 0.11
CA ASP A 40 -1.76 -11.24 -0.27
C ASP A 40 -2.75 -10.07 -0.19
N TRP A 41 -2.22 -8.86 0.03
CA TRP A 41 -3.04 -7.66 0.02
C TRP A 41 -3.54 -7.39 -1.39
N SER A 42 -4.82 -7.04 -1.50
CA SER A 42 -5.52 -6.83 -2.75
C SER A 42 -6.40 -5.57 -2.70
N GLY A 43 -6.86 -5.12 -3.87
CA GLY A 43 -7.71 -3.94 -3.99
C GLY A 43 -7.03 -2.65 -3.52
N VAL A 44 -5.73 -2.51 -3.76
CA VAL A 44 -4.99 -1.30 -3.41
C VAL A 44 -5.57 -0.12 -4.19
N ASN A 45 -6.15 0.84 -3.48
CA ASN A 45 -6.88 1.97 -4.07
C ASN A 45 -6.56 3.27 -3.32
N VAL A 46 -6.63 4.38 -4.04
CA VAL A 46 -6.55 5.76 -3.51
C VAL A 46 -7.92 6.41 -3.67
N ASP A 47 -8.40 7.11 -2.65
CA ASP A 47 -9.65 7.87 -2.73
C ASP A 47 -9.56 9.12 -3.64
N ASP A 48 -8.40 9.78 -3.71
CA ASP A 48 -8.13 10.94 -4.57
C ASP A 48 -6.82 10.80 -5.38
N TYR A 49 -6.96 10.37 -6.63
CA TYR A 49 -5.85 10.26 -7.58
C TYR A 49 -5.31 11.60 -8.11
N THR A 50 -5.96 12.73 -7.80
CA THR A 50 -5.45 14.07 -8.14
C THR A 50 -4.39 14.55 -7.15
N VAL A 51 -4.42 14.04 -5.91
CA VAL A 51 -3.41 14.25 -4.86
C VAL A 51 -2.30 13.21 -4.96
N LEU A 52 -2.64 11.92 -5.12
CA LEU A 52 -1.68 10.82 -5.30
C LEU A 52 -1.88 10.12 -6.65
N ARG A 53 -0.99 10.37 -7.60
CA ARG A 53 -1.06 9.75 -8.92
C ARG A 53 -0.37 8.39 -8.91
N ALA A 54 -1.03 7.34 -9.39
CA ALA A 54 -0.38 6.03 -9.54
C ALA A 54 0.78 6.10 -10.56
N VAL A 55 1.90 5.47 -10.23
CA VAL A 55 3.07 5.36 -11.11
C VAL A 55 3.57 3.91 -11.18
N PRO A 56 4.12 3.46 -12.32
CA PRO A 56 4.72 2.13 -12.41
C PRO A 56 5.89 1.99 -11.43
N THR A 57 5.97 0.85 -10.75
CA THR A 57 7.07 0.55 -9.83
C THR A 57 8.29 0.01 -10.56
N GLY A 58 8.10 -0.69 -11.69
CA GLY A 58 9.18 -1.34 -12.44
C GLY A 58 9.83 -2.51 -11.70
N ILE A 59 9.24 -2.96 -10.59
CA ILE A 59 9.80 -3.97 -9.69
C ILE A 59 8.87 -5.19 -9.64
N MET A 60 9.47 -6.37 -9.61
CA MET A 60 8.76 -7.62 -9.35
C MET A 60 8.56 -7.79 -7.85
N ALA A 61 7.31 -7.92 -7.40
CA ALA A 61 7.03 -8.18 -5.99
C ALA A 61 7.44 -9.61 -5.60
N ALA A 62 8.08 -9.75 -4.45
CA ALA A 62 8.32 -11.06 -3.85
C ALA A 62 6.99 -11.70 -3.42
N ARG A 63 6.96 -13.03 -3.33
CA ARG A 63 5.78 -13.76 -2.81
C ARG A 63 5.42 -13.25 -1.41
N GLY A 64 4.12 -12.99 -1.17
CA GLY A 64 3.68 -12.44 0.12
C GLY A 64 3.85 -10.93 0.27
N VAL A 65 4.26 -10.24 -0.79
CA VAL A 65 4.45 -8.78 -0.79
C VAL A 65 3.57 -8.16 -1.88
N THR A 66 2.80 -7.15 -1.51
CA THR A 66 2.07 -6.30 -2.46
C THR A 66 2.77 -4.96 -2.55
N ILE A 67 3.15 -4.55 -3.77
CA ILE A 67 3.85 -3.28 -4.03
C ILE A 67 2.98 -2.39 -4.91
N ALA A 68 2.88 -1.11 -4.55
CA ALA A 68 2.26 -0.08 -5.40
C ALA A 68 3.09 1.21 -5.38
N GLY A 69 3.06 1.98 -6.48
CA GLY A 69 3.80 3.22 -6.62
C GLY A 69 2.87 4.42 -6.76
N TYR A 70 3.18 5.51 -6.06
CA TYR A 70 2.45 6.77 -6.17
C TYR A 70 3.41 7.96 -6.29
N GLU A 71 2.96 9.03 -6.93
CA GLU A 71 3.60 10.33 -6.93
C GLU A 71 2.71 11.32 -6.20
N ALA A 72 3.30 12.07 -5.27
CA ALA A 72 2.65 13.17 -4.57
C ALA A 72 2.42 14.33 -5.53
N ALA A 73 1.31 14.31 -6.25
CA ALA A 73 1.09 15.16 -7.41
C ALA A 73 0.72 16.61 -7.03
N ARG A 74 -0.06 16.79 -5.96
CA ARG A 74 -0.56 18.09 -5.52
C ARG A 74 -0.74 18.14 -4.00
N PRO A 75 -0.61 19.31 -3.36
CA PRO A 75 -0.93 19.48 -1.95
C PRO A 75 -2.37 19.08 -1.65
N GLY A 76 -2.57 18.36 -0.54
CA GLY A 76 -3.86 17.81 -0.15
C GLY A 76 -3.73 16.56 0.69
N THR A 77 -4.84 15.84 0.85
CA THR A 77 -4.87 14.58 1.60
C THR A 77 -5.52 13.51 0.72
N ALA A 78 -4.92 12.33 0.71
CA ALA A 78 -5.51 11.13 0.11
C ALA A 78 -5.29 9.92 1.03
N THR A 79 -6.20 8.96 0.97
CA THR A 79 -6.15 7.71 1.73
C THR A 79 -5.85 6.55 0.80
N ILE A 80 -4.83 5.76 1.14
CA ILE A 80 -4.57 4.48 0.47
C ILE A 80 -5.23 3.37 1.29
N ARG A 81 -6.01 2.51 0.64
CA ARG A 81 -6.70 1.37 1.25
C ARG A 81 -6.33 0.08 0.54
N ALA A 82 -6.26 -1.01 1.29
CA ALA A 82 -6.13 -2.37 0.76
C ALA A 82 -6.79 -3.38 1.70
N THR A 83 -7.09 -4.57 1.19
CA THR A 83 -7.72 -5.63 1.99
C THR A 83 -7.01 -6.97 1.83
N ALA A 84 -7.04 -7.78 2.88
CA ALA A 84 -6.59 -9.17 2.87
C ALA A 84 -7.62 -10.05 3.56
N THR A 85 -7.82 -11.27 3.07
CA THR A 85 -8.79 -12.23 3.61
C THR A 85 -8.08 -13.48 4.13
N PRO A 86 -8.67 -14.24 5.06
CA PRO A 86 -8.09 -15.50 5.51
C PRO A 86 -7.85 -16.47 4.35
N ASN A 87 -6.68 -17.13 4.34
CA ASN A 87 -6.41 -18.23 3.43
C ASN A 87 -7.08 -19.50 3.96
N CYS A 88 -8.06 -19.99 3.21
CA CYS A 88 -8.81 -21.19 3.56
C CYS A 88 -8.60 -22.28 2.52
N SER A 89 -8.50 -23.53 2.97
CA SER A 89 -8.46 -24.68 2.06
C SER A 89 -9.76 -24.72 1.23
N PRO A 90 -9.68 -25.12 -0.06
CA PRO A 90 -10.88 -25.30 -0.87
C PRO A 90 -11.91 -26.22 -0.19
N GLY A 91 -13.16 -25.78 -0.11
CA GLY A 91 -14.26 -26.52 0.51
C GLY A 91 -14.36 -26.43 2.03
N ALA A 92 -13.42 -25.74 2.72
CA ALA A 92 -13.54 -25.46 4.14
C ALA A 92 -14.42 -24.23 4.41
N ALA A 93 -15.06 -24.19 5.59
CA ALA A 93 -15.74 -22.99 6.06
C ALA A 93 -14.71 -21.88 6.31
N CYS A 94 -14.76 -20.83 5.50
CA CYS A 94 -13.83 -19.71 5.62
C CYS A 94 -14.45 -18.61 6.50
N PRO A 95 -13.70 -18.05 7.48
CA PRO A 95 -14.19 -16.93 8.26
C PRO A 95 -14.53 -15.73 7.36
N ALA A 96 -15.72 -15.15 7.56
CA ALA A 96 -16.20 -14.01 6.80
C ALA A 96 -15.71 -12.67 7.38
N PHE A 97 -14.39 -12.46 7.42
CA PHE A 97 -13.80 -11.18 7.79
C PHE A 97 -12.67 -10.80 6.83
N ALA A 98 -12.34 -9.51 6.78
CA ALA A 98 -11.20 -8.98 6.04
C ALA A 98 -10.35 -8.10 6.96
N MET A 99 -9.03 -8.18 6.80
CA MET A 99 -8.11 -7.18 7.31
C MET A 99 -8.16 -5.96 6.39
N ILE A 100 -8.16 -4.78 7.00
CA ILE A 100 -8.14 -3.49 6.29
C ILE A 100 -6.82 -2.81 6.60
N PHE A 101 -6.08 -2.51 5.53
CA PHE A 101 -5.01 -1.54 5.55
C PHE A 101 -5.59 -0.18 5.15
N GLU A 102 -5.22 0.84 5.91
CA GLU A 102 -5.60 2.22 5.67
C GLU A 102 -4.48 3.13 6.17
N VAL A 103 -4.00 4.00 5.28
CA VAL A 103 -3.02 5.04 5.58
C VAL A 103 -3.46 6.36 4.97
N GLN A 104 -3.42 7.41 5.78
CA GLN A 104 -3.67 8.76 5.32
C GLN A 104 -2.35 9.41 4.88
N VAL A 105 -2.30 9.89 3.64
CA VAL A 105 -1.14 10.59 3.09
C VAL A 105 -1.47 12.06 2.96
N THR A 106 -0.66 12.90 3.60
CA THR A 106 -0.74 14.35 3.47
C THR A 106 0.39 14.86 2.58
N VAL A 107 0.04 15.52 1.49
CA VAL A 107 0.99 16.15 0.58
C VAL A 107 1.07 17.64 0.93
N VAL A 108 2.29 18.12 1.18
CA VAL A 108 2.61 19.53 1.45
C VAL A 108 3.44 20.18 0.35
#